data_AF-A0A1H7HL12-F1
#
_entry.id   AF-A0A1H7HL12-F1
#
_cell.length_a   1.000
_cell.length_b   1.000
_cell.length_c   1.000
_cell.angle_alpha   90.00
_cell.angle_beta   90.00
_cell.angle_gamma   90.00
#
_symmetry.space_group_name_H-M   'P 1'
#
loop_
_entity.id
_entity.type
_entity.pdbx_description
1 polymer ?
#
loop_
_entity_poly.entity_id
_entity_poly.type
_entity_poly.pdbx_seq_one_letter_code
_entity_poly.pdbx_strand_id
1 'polypeptide(L)'
;MWEVALRGLTYDGCVLHSVINHGLCVVMTVALAWKTPSSGRRHAGWLVCLLLVSALQVMLWWFGAMGVSLVWCALCGYGLTQFRGTRGAARVGLVVALLLAVAGLVFYAMTFPAITTVAHACAVLVGVVIGKVWNGLEGAVSGARTARSRKHAKDDIG
;
A
#
# COMPACT_ATOMS: atom_id res chain seq x y z
N MET A 1 -12.82 -23.11 10.27
CA MET A 1 -12.63 -21.63 10.18
C MET A 1 -11.21 -21.22 10.58
N TRP A 2 -10.74 -21.61 11.76
CA TRP A 2 -9.38 -21.28 12.21
C TRP A 2 -8.27 -21.84 11.28
N GLU A 3 -8.47 -23.05 10.74
CA GLU A 3 -7.52 -23.69 9.81
C GLU A 3 -7.32 -22.89 8.53
N VAL A 4 -8.39 -22.33 7.95
CA VAL A 4 -8.30 -21.50 6.74
C VAL A 4 -7.48 -20.24 7.02
N ALA A 5 -7.69 -19.62 8.18
CA ALA A 5 -6.92 -18.45 8.60
C ALA A 5 -5.44 -18.80 8.83
N LEU A 6 -5.14 -19.93 9.50
CA LEU A 6 -3.76 -20.37 9.72
C LEU A 6 -3.06 -20.68 8.39
N ARG A 7 -3.71 -21.43 7.49
CA ARG A 7 -3.17 -21.75 6.16
C ARG A 7 -2.98 -20.50 5.31
N GLY A 8 -3.93 -19.57 5.37
CA GLY A 8 -3.84 -18.27 4.71
C GLY A 8 -2.64 -17.45 5.20
N LEU A 9 -2.48 -17.34 6.53
CA LEU A 9 -1.36 -16.63 7.15
C LEU A 9 -0.02 -17.31 6.92
N THR A 10 0.05 -18.63 6.92
CA THR A 10 1.33 -19.36 6.85
C THR A 10 1.73 -19.79 5.44
N TYR A 11 0.96 -19.38 4.42
CA TYR A 11 1.15 -19.86 3.05
C TYR A 11 1.14 -21.40 2.99
N ASP A 12 0.08 -21.98 3.56
CA ASP A 12 -0.11 -23.42 3.72
C ASP A 12 1.05 -24.12 4.46
N GLY A 13 1.60 -23.45 5.48
CA GLY A 13 2.74 -23.94 6.26
C GLY A 13 4.11 -23.75 5.61
N CYS A 14 4.19 -23.17 4.40
CA CYS A 14 5.48 -22.92 3.76
C CYS A 14 6.22 -21.73 4.40
N VAL A 15 7.22 -22.04 5.23
CA VAL A 15 8.03 -21.06 5.97
C VAL A 15 8.66 -20.01 5.05
N LEU A 16 9.27 -20.44 3.93
CA LEU A 16 9.95 -19.53 3.01
C LEU A 16 9.00 -18.47 2.44
N HIS A 17 7.86 -18.90 1.89
CA HIS A 17 6.88 -17.99 1.32
C HIS A 17 6.21 -17.12 2.39
N SER A 18 5.99 -17.67 3.59
CA SER A 18 5.47 -16.90 4.71
C SER A 18 6.42 -15.77 5.11
N VAL A 19 7.72 -16.06 5.28
CA VAL A 19 8.75 -15.07 5.64
C VAL A 19 8.84 -13.98 4.58
N ILE A 20 8.92 -14.34 3.29
CA ILE A 20 8.98 -13.36 2.20
C ILE A 20 7.75 -12.46 2.20
N ASN A 21 6.55 -13.04 2.28
CA ASN A 21 5.30 -12.27 2.23
C ASN A 21 5.15 -11.29 3.40
N HIS A 22 5.37 -11.78 4.63
CA HIS A 22 5.23 -10.94 5.83
C HIS A 22 6.35 -9.90 5.91
N GLY A 23 7.58 -10.28 5.54
CA GLY A 23 8.70 -9.37 5.44
C GLY A 23 8.43 -8.22 4.49
N LEU A 24 7.93 -8.50 3.28
CA LEU A 24 7.57 -7.46 2.31
C LEU A 24 6.41 -6.58 2.79
N CYS A 25 5.38 -7.17 3.41
CA CYS A 25 4.30 -6.40 4.04
C CYS A 25 4.82 -5.42 5.09
N VAL A 26 5.69 -5.88 5.99
CA VAL A 26 6.28 -5.03 7.05
C VAL A 26 7.13 -3.94 6.44
N VAL A 27 8.05 -4.27 5.54
CA VAL A 27 8.95 -3.30 4.90
C VAL A 27 8.16 -2.21 4.16
N MET A 28 7.15 -2.59 3.38
CA MET A 28 6.30 -1.63 2.67
C MET A 28 5.51 -0.74 3.64
N THR A 29 4.92 -1.35 4.69
CA THR A 29 4.15 -0.62 5.69
C THR A 29 5.02 0.40 6.42
N VAL A 30 6.21 -0.01 6.88
CA VAL A 30 7.16 0.87 7.57
C VAL A 30 7.61 2.01 6.66
N ALA A 31 7.96 1.72 5.39
CA ALA A 31 8.40 2.74 4.45
C ALA A 31 7.30 3.81 4.18
N LEU A 32 6.04 3.38 4.11
CA LEU A 32 4.91 4.30 3.93
C LEU A 32 4.54 5.03 5.23
N ALA A 33 4.62 4.37 6.38
CA ALA A 33 4.36 4.97 7.69
C ALA A 33 5.41 6.03 8.04
N TRP A 34 6.69 5.81 7.75
CA TRP A 34 7.77 6.77 8.01
C TRP A 34 7.58 8.08 7.24
N LYS A 35 6.89 8.06 6.09
CA LYS A 35 6.57 9.31 5.38
C LYS A 35 5.66 10.25 6.19
N THR A 36 4.91 9.74 7.16
CA THR A 36 3.82 10.46 7.83
C THR A 36 4.36 11.52 8.81
N PRO A 37 4.29 12.84 8.49
CA PRO A 37 4.49 13.90 9.47
C PRO A 37 3.29 13.95 10.42
N SER A 38 3.46 14.60 11.57
CA SER A 38 2.46 14.72 12.65
C SER A 38 1.09 15.32 12.26
N SER A 39 0.92 15.85 11.04
CA SER A 39 -0.39 16.32 10.54
C SER A 39 -1.24 15.16 10.00
N GLY A 40 -1.81 14.37 10.91
CA GLY A 40 -2.35 13.01 10.71
C GLY A 40 -3.50 12.75 9.72
N ARG A 41 -3.92 13.68 8.85
CA ARG A 41 -4.93 13.40 7.81
C ARG A 41 -4.35 13.19 6.41
N ARG A 42 -3.18 13.77 6.11
CA ARG A 42 -2.58 13.75 4.76
C ARG A 42 -1.88 12.44 4.38
N HIS A 43 -1.99 11.41 5.22
CA HIS A 43 -1.23 10.17 5.06
C HIS A 43 -2.05 8.92 5.38
N ALA A 44 -3.37 9.03 5.57
CA ALA A 44 -4.19 7.85 5.86
C ALA A 44 -4.47 6.97 4.62
N GLY A 45 -4.15 7.43 3.40
CA GLY A 45 -4.45 6.69 2.18
C GLY A 45 -3.77 5.33 2.09
N TRP A 46 -2.55 5.19 2.63
CA TRP A 46 -1.89 3.88 2.68
C TRP A 46 -2.55 2.93 3.68
N LEU A 47 -3.12 3.45 4.79
CA LEU A 47 -3.91 2.65 5.73
C LEU A 47 -5.21 2.17 5.07
N VAL A 48 -5.87 3.02 4.30
CA VAL A 48 -7.06 2.63 3.51
C VAL A 48 -6.69 1.53 2.52
N CYS A 49 -5.57 1.68 1.80
CA CYS A 49 -5.07 0.63 0.91
C CYS A 49 -4.78 -0.68 1.65
N LEU A 50 -4.08 -0.60 2.80
CA LEU A 50 -3.75 -1.75 3.63
C LEU A 50 -5.02 -2.48 4.08
N LEU A 51 -6.00 -1.76 4.64
CA LEU A 51 -7.22 -2.34 5.20
C LEU A 51 -8.11 -2.95 4.11
N LEU A 52 -8.34 -2.23 3.01
CA LEU A 52 -9.19 -2.72 1.91
C LEU A 52 -8.60 -3.98 1.28
N VAL A 53 -7.30 -3.98 0.99
CA VAL A 53 -6.67 -5.11 0.32
C VAL A 53 -6.43 -6.27 1.29
N SER A 54 -6.23 -6.01 2.58
CA SER A 54 -6.21 -7.08 3.59
C SER A 54 -7.57 -7.75 3.72
N ALA A 55 -8.67 -6.99 3.73
CA ALA A 55 -10.02 -7.55 3.75
C ALA A 55 -10.30 -8.41 2.51
N LEU A 56 -9.90 -7.92 1.32
CA LEU A 56 -9.98 -8.69 0.07
C LEU A 56 -9.14 -9.97 0.14
N GLN A 57 -7.89 -9.89 0.61
CA GLN A 57 -6.99 -11.03 0.71
C GLN A 57 -7.52 -12.08 1.69
N VAL A 58 -8.05 -11.65 2.84
CA VAL A 58 -8.74 -12.53 3.79
C VAL A 58 -9.89 -13.21 3.07
N MET A 59 -10.80 -12.47 2.40
CA MET A 59 -11.90 -13.08 1.64
C MET A 59 -11.41 -14.15 0.64
N LEU A 60 -10.30 -13.88 -0.05
CA LEU A 60 -9.70 -14.80 -1.03
C LEU A 60 -9.12 -16.08 -0.43
N TRP A 61 -8.79 -16.14 0.86
CA TRP A 61 -8.38 -17.39 1.51
C TRP A 61 -9.48 -18.47 1.45
N TRP A 62 -10.76 -18.07 1.45
CA TRP A 62 -11.90 -18.98 1.38
C TRP A 62 -12.11 -19.53 -0.04
N PHE A 63 -11.45 -18.91 -1.03
CA PHE A 63 -11.40 -19.38 -2.42
C PHE A 63 -10.09 -20.11 -2.74
N GLY A 64 -9.29 -20.45 -1.72
CA GLY A 64 -8.05 -21.22 -1.86
C GLY A 64 -6.82 -20.40 -2.24
N ALA A 65 -6.92 -19.08 -2.34
CA ALA A 65 -5.78 -18.21 -2.64
C ALA A 65 -5.03 -17.85 -1.34
N MET A 66 -4.01 -18.62 -0.98
CA MET A 66 -3.27 -18.47 0.29
C MET A 66 -2.25 -17.32 0.28
N GLY A 67 -1.87 -16.85 1.47
CA GLY A 67 -0.83 -15.84 1.67
C GLY A 67 -1.35 -14.41 1.85
N VAL A 68 -0.43 -13.46 1.97
CA VAL A 68 -0.72 -12.02 2.10
C VAL A 68 -0.17 -11.20 0.92
N SER A 69 0.10 -11.89 -0.20
CA SER A 69 0.89 -11.33 -1.29
C SER A 69 0.24 -10.14 -1.99
N LEU A 70 -1.09 -10.13 -2.11
CA LEU A 70 -1.82 -9.03 -2.71
C LEU A 70 -1.69 -7.74 -1.89
N VAL A 71 -1.54 -7.86 -0.57
CA VAL A 71 -1.44 -6.71 0.34
C VAL A 71 -0.16 -5.92 0.06
N TRP A 72 1.01 -6.55 0.11
CA TRP A 72 2.26 -5.83 -0.17
C TRP A 72 2.38 -5.41 -1.64
N CYS A 73 1.76 -6.14 -2.58
CA CYS A 73 1.67 -5.72 -3.98
C CYS A 73 0.89 -4.40 -4.12
N ALA A 74 -0.26 -4.29 -3.47
CA ALA A 74 -1.04 -3.05 -3.48
C ALA A 74 -0.34 -1.91 -2.75
N LEU A 75 0.33 -2.18 -1.62
CA LEU A 75 1.17 -1.16 -0.97
C LEU A 75 2.32 -0.70 -1.88
N CYS A 76 2.93 -1.60 -2.65
CA CYS A 76 3.95 -1.26 -3.64
C CYS A 76 3.40 -0.29 -4.68
N GLY A 77 2.24 -0.62 -5.27
CA GLY A 77 1.54 0.27 -6.20
C GLY A 77 1.19 1.63 -5.61
N TYR A 78 0.69 1.65 -4.37
CA TYR A 78 0.43 2.91 -3.65
C TYR A 78 1.73 3.70 -3.48
N GLY A 79 2.81 3.06 -3.05
CA GLY A 79 4.14 3.66 -2.86
C GLY A 79 4.70 4.33 -4.11
N LEU A 80 4.45 3.78 -5.30
CA LEU A 80 4.84 4.43 -6.57
C LEU A 80 4.22 5.82 -6.72
N THR A 81 2.97 6.00 -6.30
CA THR A 81 2.28 7.31 -6.37
C THR A 81 2.88 8.32 -5.39
N GLN A 82 3.51 7.84 -4.33
CA GLN A 82 4.05 8.68 -3.27
C GLN A 82 5.46 9.19 -3.58
N PHE A 83 6.15 8.57 -4.55
CA PHE A 83 7.56 8.80 -4.84
C PHE A 83 7.92 10.28 -5.08
N ARG A 84 7.11 10.99 -5.89
CA ARG A 84 7.35 12.41 -6.21
C ARG A 84 7.27 13.34 -5.01
N GLY A 85 6.46 12.99 -4.00
CA GLY A 85 6.26 13.79 -2.80
C GLY A 85 7.18 13.42 -1.63
N THR A 86 8.02 12.40 -1.78
CA THR A 86 8.89 11.89 -0.70
C THR A 86 10.33 12.40 -0.90
N ARG A 87 10.98 12.87 0.19
CA ARG A 87 12.33 13.44 0.17
C ARG A 87 13.22 12.86 1.27
N GLY A 88 14.52 13.07 1.17
CA GLY A 88 15.51 12.69 2.19
C GLY A 88 15.53 11.18 2.49
N ALA A 89 15.75 10.83 3.76
CA ALA A 89 15.82 9.45 4.23
C ALA A 89 14.54 8.65 3.92
N ALA A 90 13.36 9.27 4.01
CA ALA A 90 12.09 8.61 3.66
C ALA A 90 12.04 8.18 2.19
N ARG A 91 12.69 8.93 1.28
CA ARG A 91 12.77 8.56 -0.13
C ARG A 91 13.67 7.35 -0.32
N VAL A 92 14.80 7.29 0.37
CA VAL A 92 15.71 6.14 0.33
C VAL A 92 15.00 4.90 0.85
N GLY A 93 14.33 4.99 2.01
CA GLY A 93 13.55 3.88 2.56
C GLY A 93 12.46 3.39 1.59
N LEU A 94 11.73 4.31 0.96
CA LEU A 94 10.72 3.95 -0.04
C LEU A 94 11.33 3.29 -1.29
N VAL A 95 12.48 3.78 -1.78
CA VAL A 95 13.19 3.16 -2.91
C VAL A 95 13.59 1.72 -2.57
N VAL A 96 14.21 1.52 -1.42
CA VAL A 96 14.64 0.18 -0.98
C VAL A 96 13.44 -0.76 -0.87
N ALA A 97 12.35 -0.30 -0.26
CA ALA A 97 11.12 -1.07 -0.15
C ALA A 97 10.53 -1.44 -1.52
N LEU A 98 10.48 -0.49 -2.47
CA LEU A 98 10.02 -0.74 -3.84
C LEU A 98 10.91 -1.74 -4.57
N LEU A 99 12.24 -1.64 -4.45
CA LEU A 99 13.17 -2.59 -5.05
C LEU A 99 12.99 -4.00 -4.50
N LEU A 100 12.81 -4.14 -3.19
CA LEU A 100 12.52 -5.42 -2.56
C LEU A 100 11.16 -5.99 -3.01
N ALA A 101 10.14 -5.16 -3.14
CA ALA A 101 8.84 -5.58 -3.67
C ALA A 101 8.95 -6.03 -5.13
N VAL A 102 9.72 -5.35 -5.97
CA VAL A 102 10.00 -5.77 -7.35
C VAL A 102 10.75 -7.10 -7.38
N ALA A 103 11.77 -7.28 -6.55
CA ALA A 103 12.47 -8.56 -6.41
C ALA A 103 11.50 -9.68 -5.99
N GLY A 104 10.58 -9.40 -5.07
CA GLY A 104 9.49 -10.30 -4.69
C GLY A 104 8.59 -10.66 -5.86
N LEU A 105 8.14 -9.68 -6.65
CA LEU A 105 7.31 -9.92 -7.86
C LEU A 105 8.03 -10.82 -8.86
N VAL A 106 9.30 -10.55 -9.14
CA VAL A 106 10.13 -11.37 -10.04
C VAL A 106 10.28 -12.79 -9.50
N PHE A 107 10.57 -12.94 -8.20
CA PHE A 107 10.65 -14.24 -7.56
C PHE A 107 9.34 -15.04 -7.69
N TYR A 108 8.19 -14.42 -7.39
CA TYR A 108 6.89 -15.07 -7.50
C TYR A 108 6.50 -15.38 -8.96
N ALA A 109 6.87 -14.53 -9.91
CA ALA A 109 6.62 -14.77 -11.34
C ALA A 109 7.42 -15.96 -11.89
N MET A 110 8.59 -16.25 -11.32
CA MET A 110 9.40 -17.41 -11.71
C MET A 110 8.99 -18.70 -10.99
N THR A 111 8.34 -18.62 -9.83
CA THR A 111 8.08 -19.78 -8.96
C THR A 111 6.63 -20.25 -8.96
N PHE A 112 5.67 -19.38 -9.28
CA PHE A 112 4.24 -19.69 -9.27
C PHE A 112 3.61 -19.62 -10.66
N PRO A 113 2.41 -20.21 -10.85
CA PRO A 113 1.69 -20.12 -12.10
C PRO A 113 1.40 -18.68 -12.53
N ALA A 114 1.31 -18.45 -13.85
CA ALA A 114 1.12 -17.11 -14.43
C ALA A 114 -0.12 -16.36 -13.88
N ILE A 115 -1.18 -17.08 -13.49
CA ILE A 115 -2.37 -16.47 -12.87
C ILE A 115 -2.04 -15.72 -11.57
N THR A 116 -1.08 -16.22 -10.78
CA THR A 116 -0.59 -15.55 -9.57
C THR A 116 0.12 -14.25 -9.91
N THR A 117 0.94 -14.25 -10.96
CA THR A 117 1.61 -13.04 -11.47
C THR A 117 0.61 -11.99 -11.93
N VAL A 118 -0.43 -12.40 -12.65
CA VAL A 118 -1.52 -11.49 -13.08
C VAL A 118 -2.23 -10.90 -11.86
N ALA A 119 -2.52 -11.72 -10.84
CA ALA A 119 -3.15 -11.23 -9.60
C ALA A 119 -2.27 -10.21 -8.87
N HIS A 120 -0.95 -10.44 -8.80
CA HIS A 120 0.00 -9.47 -8.23
C HIS A 120 0.04 -8.16 -9.03
N ALA A 121 0.09 -8.24 -10.36
CA ALA A 121 0.05 -7.06 -11.22
C ALA A 121 -1.25 -6.26 -11.03
N CYS A 122 -2.40 -6.94 -10.98
CA CYS A 122 -3.68 -6.31 -10.67
C CYS A 122 -3.68 -5.64 -9.29
N ALA A 123 -3.13 -6.27 -8.27
CA ALA A 123 -3.02 -5.68 -6.93
C ALA A 123 -2.14 -4.41 -6.94
N VAL A 124 -1.00 -4.42 -7.65
CA VAL A 124 -0.17 -3.22 -7.86
C VAL A 124 -1.00 -2.11 -8.52
N LEU A 125 -1.77 -2.41 -9.58
CA LEU A 125 -2.62 -1.42 -10.24
C LEU A 125 -3.70 -0.86 -9.31
N VAL A 126 -4.34 -1.69 -8.49
CA VAL A 126 -5.30 -1.26 -7.47
C VAL A 126 -4.64 -0.26 -6.50
N GLY A 127 -3.43 -0.58 -6.02
CA GLY A 127 -2.65 0.32 -5.18
C GLY A 127 -2.38 1.68 -5.82
N VAL A 128 -2.01 1.69 -7.10
CA VAL A 128 -1.79 2.93 -7.87
C VAL A 128 -3.07 3.74 -7.99
N VAL A 129 -4.20 3.10 -8.27
CA VAL A 129 -5.51 3.77 -8.38
C VAL A 129 -5.89 4.40 -7.04
N ILE A 130 -5.82 3.65 -5.94
CA ILE A 130 -6.10 4.17 -4.60
C ILE A 130 -5.19 5.37 -4.30
N GLY A 131 -3.89 5.27 -4.57
CA GLY A 131 -2.94 6.36 -4.36
C GLY A 131 -3.25 7.61 -5.17
N LYS A 132 -3.62 7.47 -6.45
CA LYS A 132 -4.01 8.61 -7.30
C LYS A 132 -5.29 9.27 -6.82
N VAL A 133 -6.32 8.49 -6.51
CA VAL A 133 -7.60 8.99 -5.99
C VAL A 133 -7.38 9.75 -4.69
N TRP A 134 -6.63 9.15 -3.76
CA TRP A 134 -6.33 9.74 -2.47
C TRP A 134 -5.57 11.07 -2.60
N ASN A 135 -4.50 11.09 -3.40
CA ASN A 135 -3.73 12.32 -3.65
C ASN A 135 -4.60 13.42 -4.30
N GLY A 136 -5.54 13.05 -5.18
CA GLY A 136 -6.50 13.97 -5.78
C GLY A 136 -7.47 14.58 -4.75
N LEU A 137 -8.03 13.76 -3.87
CA LEU A 137 -8.90 14.20 -2.77
C LEU A 137 -8.16 15.16 -1.83
N GLU A 138 -6.91 14.85 -1.47
CA GLU A 138 -6.10 15.72 -0.61
C GLU A 138 -5.79 17.07 -1.26
N GLY A 139 -5.53 17.08 -2.57
CA GLY A 139 -5.35 18.31 -3.35
C GLY A 139 -6.59 19.18 -3.30
N ALA A 140 -7.78 18.60 -3.53
CA ALA A 140 -9.05 19.32 -3.50
C ALA A 140 -9.36 19.90 -2.10
N VAL A 141 -9.19 19.10 -1.04
CA VAL A 141 -9.42 19.52 0.35
C VAL A 141 -8.45 20.64 0.75
N SER A 142 -7.18 20.53 0.36
CA SER A 142 -6.17 21.56 0.65
C SER A 142 -6.49 22.87 -0.05
N GLY A 143 -6.87 22.82 -1.34
CA GLY A 143 -7.28 23.99 -2.10
C GLY A 143 -8.49 24.72 -1.49
N ALA A 144 -9.52 23.96 -1.07
CA ALA A 144 -10.71 24.53 -0.42
C ALA A 144 -10.38 25.22 0.92
N ARG A 145 -9.46 24.64 1.73
CA ARG A 145 -9.04 25.24 3.01
C ARG A 145 -8.27 26.56 2.79
N THR A 146 -7.38 26.61 1.80
CA THR A 146 -6.65 27.85 1.46
C THR A 146 -7.59 28.94 0.93
N ALA A 147 -8.57 28.59 0.10
CA ALA A 147 -9.57 29.56 -0.39
C ALA A 147 -10.41 30.15 0.76
N ARG A 148 -10.86 29.32 1.71
CA ARG A 148 -11.61 29.79 2.89
C ARG A 148 -10.77 30.70 3.80
N SER A 149 -9.51 30.36 4.04
CA SER A 149 -8.61 31.19 4.85
C SER A 149 -8.34 32.56 4.21
N ARG A 150 -8.19 32.63 2.88
CA ARG A 150 -8.05 33.91 2.17
C ARG A 150 -9.31 34.78 2.21
N LYS A 151 -10.50 34.16 2.23
CA LYS A 151 -11.76 34.89 2.35
C LYS A 151 -11.86 35.56 3.73
N HIS A 152 -11.67 34.80 4.81
CA HIS A 152 -11.69 35.36 6.17
C HIS A 152 -10.66 36.48 6.36
N ALA A 153 -9.43 36.31 5.87
CA ALA A 153 -8.41 37.34 5.98
C ALA A 153 -8.76 38.65 5.22
N LYS A 154 -9.64 38.60 4.21
CA LYS A 154 -10.14 39.82 3.54
C LYS A 154 -11.27 40.48 4.32
N ASP A 155 -12.14 39.67 4.92
CA ASP A 155 -13.26 40.15 5.73
C ASP A 155 -12.76 40.85 7.02
N ASP A 156 -11.56 40.53 7.52
CA ASP A 156 -10.96 41.15 8.70
C ASP A 156 -10.29 42.53 8.45
N ILE A 157 -10.15 42.96 7.18
CA ILE A 157 -9.44 44.21 6.80
C ILE A 157 -10.40 45.34 6.39
N GLY A 158 -11.70 45.04 6.20
CA GLY A 158 -12.73 46.01 5.78
C GLY A 158 -13.64 46.43 6.92
#